data_AF-A0A7I8VHK8-F1
#
_entry.id   AF-A0A7I8VHK8-F1
#
_cell.length_a   1.000
_cell.length_b   1.000
_cell.length_c   1.000
_cell.angle_alpha   90.00
_cell.angle_beta   90.00
_cell.angle_gamma   90.00
#
_symmetry.space_group_name_H-M   'P 1'
#
loop_
_entity.id
_entity.type
_entity.pdbx_description
1 polymer ?
#
loop_
_entity_poly.entity_id
_entity_poly.type
_entity_poly.pdbx_seq_one_letter_code
_entity_poly.pdbx_strand_id
1 'polypeptide(L)'
;MGCCFGKDDDKANNENQNNETSRLISDSSCENGGVRIDGYDTFFPGDEQSAYNRIVTQVSKDVIDVSSLHAPSVEYSDIADREKHYKQKLNLALGGSFKKKHSLIPGCKDPYALLSARVINFTDLNMIQQAALNTNGAVSDIHISHKESLVVPFTVP
;
A
#
# COMPACT_ATOMS: atom_id res chain seq x y z
N MET A 1 5.15 -9.24 -14.52
CA MET A 1 3.99 -9.94 -15.10
C MET A 1 3.30 -10.71 -13.98
N GLY A 2 2.58 -10.00 -13.10
CA GLY A 2 1.90 -10.59 -11.95
C GLY A 2 0.43 -10.81 -12.27
N CYS A 3 -0.01 -12.06 -12.30
CA CYS A 3 -1.42 -12.43 -12.47
C CYS A 3 -2.15 -12.32 -11.13
N CYS A 4 -3.21 -11.52 -11.09
CA CYS A 4 -4.23 -11.53 -10.04
C CYS A 4 -5.32 -12.54 -10.43
N PHE A 5 -5.56 -13.55 -9.61
CA PHE A 5 -6.74 -14.41 -9.70
C PHE A 5 -7.71 -14.02 -8.58
N GLY A 6 -8.77 -13.29 -8.92
CA GLY A 6 -9.98 -13.19 -8.10
C GLY A 6 -10.96 -14.27 -8.57
N LYS A 7 -11.35 -15.17 -7.66
CA LYS A 7 -12.54 -16.01 -7.83
C LYS A 7 -13.70 -15.23 -7.21
N ASP A 8 -14.68 -14.91 -8.03
CA ASP A 8 -15.98 -14.41 -7.58
C ASP A 8 -16.78 -15.60 -7.01
N ASP A 9 -17.03 -15.57 -5.71
CA ASP A 9 -18.10 -16.33 -5.07
C ASP A 9 -19.07 -15.32 -4.47
N ASP A 10 -20.10 -14.96 -5.25
CA ASP A 10 -21.24 -14.18 -4.81
C ASP A 10 -22.12 -15.01 -3.86
N LYS A 11 -21.99 -14.76 -2.56
CA LYS A 11 -23.10 -14.93 -1.61
C LYS A 11 -23.18 -13.73 -0.68
N ALA A 12 -24.27 -13.01 -0.86
CA ALA A 12 -24.68 -11.82 -0.14
C ALA A 12 -24.44 -11.89 1.38
N ASN A 13 -23.74 -10.88 1.90
CA ASN A 13 -24.24 -10.14 3.05
C ASN A 13 -23.73 -8.70 3.02
N ASN A 14 -24.63 -7.77 3.32
CA ASN A 14 -24.38 -6.34 3.33
C ASN A 14 -23.30 -5.95 4.37
N GLU A 15 -22.77 -4.73 4.18
CA GLU A 15 -21.99 -3.91 5.12
C GLU A 15 -20.45 -3.96 5.01
N ASN A 16 -19.92 -3.45 3.89
CA ASN A 16 -18.96 -2.33 3.90
C ASN A 16 -18.56 -2.01 2.45
N GLN A 17 -19.23 -1.04 1.83
CA GLN A 17 -18.72 -0.45 0.59
C GLN A 17 -17.48 0.38 0.95
N ASN A 18 -16.32 -0.25 0.82
CA ASN A 18 -15.03 0.42 0.90
C ASN A 18 -14.86 1.29 -0.35
N ASN A 19 -15.43 2.49 -0.31
CA ASN A 19 -15.22 3.51 -1.33
C ASN A 19 -13.81 4.10 -1.17
N GLU A 20 -13.38 4.93 -2.13
CA GLU A 20 -12.12 5.67 -2.12
C GLU A 20 -11.91 6.64 -0.92
N THR A 21 -12.91 6.74 -0.04
CA THR A 21 -12.84 7.41 1.27
C THR A 21 -12.68 6.45 2.46
N SER A 22 -12.63 5.14 2.22
CA SER A 22 -12.51 4.12 3.28
C SER A 22 -11.08 4.05 3.78
N ARG A 23 -10.89 4.29 5.08
CA ARG A 23 -9.58 4.26 5.72
C ARG A 23 -9.01 2.84 5.67
N LEU A 24 -7.81 2.72 5.13
CA LEU A 24 -7.11 1.44 4.91
C LEU A 24 -6.55 0.81 6.19
N ILE A 25 -6.61 1.50 7.32
CA ILE A 25 -6.08 1.03 8.60
C ILE A 25 -7.22 1.07 9.61
N SER A 26 -7.80 -0.10 9.88
CA SER A 26 -8.59 -0.30 11.08
C SER A 26 -7.65 -0.20 12.27
N ASP A 27 -7.92 0.73 13.20
CA ASP A 27 -7.20 0.81 14.47
C ASP A 27 -7.35 -0.53 15.19
N SER A 28 -6.33 -1.39 15.05
CA SER A 28 -6.14 -2.53 15.93
C SER A 28 -5.80 -1.97 17.30
N SER A 29 -6.85 -1.70 18.08
CA SER A 29 -6.74 -1.34 19.48
C SER A 29 -5.89 -2.39 20.18
N CYS A 30 -4.74 -1.94 20.67
CA CYS A 30 -3.93 -2.64 21.63
C CYS A 30 -4.80 -3.26 22.74
N GLU A 31 -4.76 -4.58 22.83
CA GLU A 31 -5.15 -5.34 24.00
C GLU A 31 -4.31 -4.83 25.18
N ASN A 32 -4.93 -4.05 26.07
CA ASN A 32 -4.71 -4.09 27.52
C ASN A 32 -5.75 -3.18 28.20
N GLY A 33 -6.76 -3.85 28.78
CA GLY A 33 -7.56 -3.42 29.93
C GLY A 33 -7.83 -1.92 30.09
N GLY A 34 -8.76 -1.39 29.31
CA GLY A 34 -9.39 -0.10 29.58
C GLY A 34 -10.69 -0.03 28.80
N VAL A 35 -11.82 -0.13 29.50
CA VAL A 35 -13.17 -0.07 28.92
C VAL A 35 -13.28 1.17 28.04
N ARG A 36 -13.35 0.99 26.71
CA ARG A 36 -13.74 2.04 25.77
C ARG A 36 -15.27 2.09 25.78
N ILE A 37 -15.83 3.06 26.49
CA ILE A 37 -17.25 3.42 26.37
C ILE A 37 -17.36 4.42 25.23
N ASP A 38 -18.21 4.07 24.26
CA ASP A 38 -18.69 4.91 23.18
C ASP A 38 -19.24 6.25 23.68
N GLY A 39 -18.92 7.34 22.97
CA GLY A 39 -19.83 8.47 22.80
C GLY A 39 -20.00 9.48 23.94
N TYR A 40 -19.43 9.26 25.12
CA TYR A 40 -19.46 10.27 26.19
C TYR A 40 -18.12 10.24 26.90
N ASP A 41 -17.32 11.28 26.70
CA ASP A 41 -16.22 11.62 27.60
C ASP A 41 -16.83 11.68 28.99
N THR A 42 -16.61 10.61 29.78
CA THR A 42 -16.75 10.73 31.22
C THR A 42 -15.66 11.70 31.62
N PHE A 43 -16.03 12.98 31.68
CA PHE A 43 -15.29 14.03 32.35
C PHE A 43 -15.23 13.63 33.83
N PHE A 44 -14.32 12.72 34.15
CA PHE A 44 -13.80 12.64 35.49
C PHE A 44 -13.16 14.01 35.75
N PRO A 45 -13.55 14.72 36.82
CA PRO A 45 -12.95 16.00 37.19
C PRO A 45 -11.54 15.68 37.69
N GLY A 46 -10.62 15.60 36.74
CA GLY A 46 -9.35 14.93 36.90
C GLY A 46 -8.46 15.32 35.75
N ASP A 47 -8.07 16.59 35.79
CA ASP A 47 -6.89 17.15 35.14
C ASP A 47 -7.09 17.67 33.70
N GLU A 48 -7.66 18.88 33.59
CA GLU A 48 -7.62 19.70 32.36
C GLU A 48 -6.21 19.78 31.77
N GLN A 49 -5.19 19.70 32.62
CA GLN A 49 -3.79 19.64 32.22
C GLN A 49 -3.44 18.37 31.43
N SER A 50 -4.06 17.23 31.76
CA SER A 50 -3.90 15.98 31.01
C SER A 50 -4.59 16.03 29.64
N ALA A 51 -5.74 16.69 29.52
CA ALA A 51 -6.39 16.94 28.23
C ALA A 51 -5.53 17.85 27.35
N TYR A 52 -4.98 18.92 27.93
CA TYR A 52 -4.04 19.82 27.25
C TYR A 52 -2.79 19.07 26.76
N ASN A 53 -2.18 18.22 27.60
CA ASN A 53 -1.02 17.43 27.22
C ASN A 53 -1.31 16.45 26.07
N ARG A 54 -2.51 15.86 26.00
CA ARG A 54 -2.92 15.02 24.86
C ARG A 54 -3.01 15.84 23.57
N ILE A 55 -3.58 17.03 23.64
CA ILE A 55 -3.68 17.92 22.48
C ILE A 55 -2.30 18.33 22.00
N VAL A 56 -1.41 18.78 22.89
CA VAL A 56 -0.05 19.17 22.53
C VAL A 56 0.73 18.00 21.94
N THR A 57 0.65 16.81 22.56
CA THR A 57 1.35 15.63 22.03
C THR A 57 0.79 15.15 20.69
N GLN A 58 -0.50 15.33 20.43
CA GLN A 58 -1.11 15.04 19.13
C GLN A 58 -0.67 16.06 18.08
N VAL A 59 -0.77 17.36 18.39
CA VAL A 59 -0.35 18.45 17.49
C VAL A 59 1.13 18.34 17.17
N SER A 60 1.99 18.06 18.14
CA SER A 60 3.43 17.88 17.91
C SER A 60 3.77 16.69 17.01
N LYS A 61 2.88 15.70 16.86
CA LYS A 61 3.05 14.58 15.92
C LYS A 61 2.51 14.93 14.52
N ASP A 62 1.45 15.73 14.46
CA ASP A 62 0.76 16.07 13.22
C ASP A 62 1.44 17.26 12.48
N VAL A 63 2.18 18.09 13.21
CA VAL A 63 2.96 19.20 12.62
C VAL A 63 4.18 18.65 11.87
N ILE A 64 4.30 19.02 10.61
CA ILE A 64 5.40 18.63 9.73
C ILE A 64 6.57 19.60 9.92
N ASP A 65 7.71 19.08 10.40
CA ASP A 65 8.97 19.81 10.40
C ASP A 65 9.57 19.85 8.99
N VAL A 66 9.41 20.98 8.31
CA VAL A 66 9.95 21.23 6.96
C VAL A 66 11.47 21.39 6.93
N SER A 67 12.12 21.57 8.09
CA SER A 67 13.57 21.75 8.19
C SER A 67 14.34 20.43 8.33
N SER A 68 13.65 19.32 8.62
CA SER A 68 14.23 17.98 8.82
C SER A 68 14.63 17.26 7.52
N LEU A 69 14.88 17.99 6.42
CA LEU A 69 15.34 17.40 5.15
C LEU A 69 16.76 16.83 5.24
N HIS A 70 17.52 17.20 6.27
CA HIS A 70 18.81 16.59 6.56
C HIS A 70 18.61 15.38 7.46
N ALA A 71 19.21 14.24 7.09
CA ALA A 71 19.16 13.05 7.91
C ALA A 71 19.56 13.41 9.36
N PRO A 72 18.80 12.99 10.38
CA PRO A 72 19.20 13.22 11.76
C PRO A 72 20.62 12.68 11.91
N SER A 73 21.50 13.49 12.50
CA SER A 73 22.90 13.14 12.75
C SER A 73 22.96 12.06 13.83
N VAL A 74 22.54 10.84 13.49
CA VAL A 74 22.78 9.67 14.33
C VAL A 74 24.28 9.44 14.26
N GLU A 75 24.91 9.41 15.44
CA GLU A 75 26.33 9.11 15.52
C GLU A 75 26.62 7.72 14.95
N TYR A 76 27.78 7.56 14.31
CA TYR A 76 28.16 6.29 13.71
C TYR A 76 28.21 5.13 14.74
N SER A 77 28.62 5.44 15.97
CA SER A 77 28.60 4.53 17.13
C SER A 77 27.20 3.97 17.39
N ASP A 78 26.19 4.84 17.46
CA ASP A 78 24.80 4.45 17.69
C ASP A 78 24.26 3.54 16.57
N ILE A 79 24.66 3.81 15.33
CA ILE A 79 24.26 2.98 14.17
C ILE A 79 24.88 1.59 14.31
N ALA A 80 26.17 1.51 14.63
CA ALA A 80 26.89 0.24 14.78
C ALA A 80 26.32 -0.62 15.92
N ASP A 81 25.99 0.00 17.05
CA ASP A 81 25.38 -0.70 18.18
C ASP A 81 23.95 -1.18 17.87
N ARG A 82 23.14 -0.36 17.19
CA ARG A 82 21.81 -0.76 16.70
C ARG A 82 21.89 -1.90 15.70
N GLU A 83 22.85 -1.86 14.78
CA GLU A 83 23.07 -2.93 13.81
C GLU A 83 23.36 -4.26 14.51
N LYS A 84 24.28 -4.26 15.48
CA LYS A 84 24.62 -5.46 16.26
C LYS A 84 23.42 -5.98 17.04
N HIS A 85 22.66 -5.09 17.67
CA HIS A 85 21.46 -5.44 18.42
C HIS A 85 20.39 -6.07 17.53
N TYR A 86 20.10 -5.48 16.37
CA TYR A 86 19.13 -6.03 15.43
C TYR A 86 19.58 -7.35 14.82
N LYS A 87 20.86 -7.48 14.47
CA LYS A 87 21.43 -8.75 14.01
C LYS A 87 21.27 -9.85 15.06
N GLN A 88 21.56 -9.57 16.32
CA GLN A 88 21.38 -10.54 17.41
C GLN A 88 19.91 -10.92 17.56
N LYS A 89 18.99 -9.95 17.66
CA LYS A 89 17.55 -10.21 17.76
C LYS A 89 17.02 -11.02 16.58
N LEU A 90 17.46 -10.69 15.37
CA LEU A 90 17.07 -11.39 14.14
C LEU A 90 17.56 -12.85 14.16
N ASN A 91 18.81 -13.09 14.57
CA ASN A 91 19.37 -14.44 14.67
C ASN A 91 18.63 -15.28 15.71
N LEU A 92 18.27 -14.70 16.87
CA LEU A 92 17.43 -15.39 17.86
C LEU A 92 16.03 -15.70 17.31
N ALA A 93 15.38 -14.72 16.65
CA ALA A 93 14.03 -14.88 16.13
C ALA A 93 13.95 -15.91 14.99
N LEU A 94 14.96 -15.95 14.13
CA LEU A 94 15.02 -16.91 13.02
C LEU A 94 15.59 -18.26 13.44
N GLY A 95 16.23 -18.38 14.61
CA GLY A 95 16.86 -19.62 15.08
C GLY A 95 17.87 -20.20 14.09
N GLY A 96 18.53 -19.35 13.29
CA GLY A 96 19.39 -19.77 12.17
C GLY A 96 18.67 -20.34 10.94
N SER A 97 17.33 -20.36 10.94
CA SER A 97 16.50 -20.80 9.82
C SER A 97 16.30 -19.66 8.82
N PHE A 98 17.23 -19.53 7.88
CA PHE A 98 17.01 -18.75 6.68
C PHE A 98 16.17 -19.59 5.73
N LYS A 99 14.93 -19.17 5.47
CA LYS A 99 14.10 -19.81 4.43
C LYS A 99 14.88 -19.74 3.12
N LYS A 100 15.27 -20.90 2.60
CA LYS A 100 15.87 -20.99 1.26
C LYS A 100 14.88 -20.39 0.26
N LYS A 101 15.38 -19.64 -0.71
CA LYS A 101 14.55 -19.16 -1.82
C LYS A 101 13.81 -20.36 -2.39
N HIS A 102 12.50 -20.25 -2.51
CA HIS A 102 11.68 -21.32 -3.09
C HIS A 102 12.22 -21.64 -4.48
N SER A 103 12.42 -22.93 -4.77
CA SER A 103 12.71 -23.37 -6.13
C SER A 103 11.53 -23.03 -7.04
N LEU A 104 11.79 -22.94 -8.34
CA LEU A 104 10.71 -22.87 -9.33
C LEU A 104 9.73 -24.01 -9.07
N ILE A 105 8.44 -23.74 -9.29
CA ILE A 105 7.39 -24.75 -9.20
C ILE A 105 7.77 -25.86 -10.20
N PRO A 106 7.80 -27.14 -9.78
CA PRO A 106 8.14 -28.23 -10.68
C PRO A 106 7.21 -28.18 -11.91
N GLY A 107 7.82 -28.20 -13.09
CA GLY A 107 7.13 -28.06 -14.36
C GLY A 107 6.28 -29.29 -14.73
N CYS A 108 5.88 -29.37 -16.00
CA CYS A 108 5.12 -30.50 -16.52
C CYS A 108 5.91 -31.83 -16.42
N LYS A 109 5.22 -32.93 -16.12
CA LYS A 109 5.82 -34.29 -16.03
C LYS A 109 6.38 -34.78 -17.36
N ASP A 110 5.79 -34.36 -18.48
CA ASP A 110 6.26 -34.68 -19.83
C ASP A 110 6.38 -33.38 -20.66
N PRO A 111 7.56 -32.75 -20.68
CA PRO A 111 7.76 -31.51 -21.42
C PRO A 111 7.68 -31.72 -22.93
N TYR A 112 8.05 -32.89 -23.45
CA TYR A 112 8.05 -33.14 -24.90
C TYR A 112 6.63 -33.30 -25.43
N ALA A 113 5.75 -33.99 -24.70
CA ALA A 113 4.34 -34.08 -25.06
C ALA A 113 3.65 -32.72 -25.00
N LEU A 114 3.94 -31.88 -23.99
CA LEU A 114 3.35 -30.55 -23.87
C LEU A 114 3.81 -29.61 -25.00
N LEU A 115 5.09 -29.62 -25.35
CA LEU A 115 5.65 -28.75 -26.39
C LEU A 115 5.26 -29.19 -27.81
N SER A 116 4.92 -30.47 -28.00
CA SER A 116 4.39 -31.00 -29.27
C SER A 116 2.88 -30.88 -29.41
N ALA A 117 2.19 -30.41 -28.36
CA ALA A 117 0.75 -30.18 -28.41
C ALA A 117 0.38 -29.08 -29.41
N ARG A 118 -0.90 -29.03 -29.77
CA ARG A 118 -1.43 -28.03 -30.71
C ARG A 118 -1.14 -26.62 -30.21
N VAL A 119 -0.52 -25.81 -31.07
CA VAL A 119 -0.30 -24.39 -30.83
C VAL A 119 -1.62 -23.61 -30.75
N ILE A 120 -1.58 -22.44 -30.11
CA ILE A 120 -2.74 -21.53 -29.98
C ILE A 120 -3.32 -21.24 -31.37
N ASN A 121 -4.65 -21.24 -31.47
CA ASN A 121 -5.34 -21.00 -32.74
C ASN A 121 -5.12 -19.56 -33.21
N PHE A 122 -4.99 -19.36 -34.52
CA PHE A 122 -4.75 -18.03 -35.11
C PHE A 122 -5.92 -17.07 -34.84
N THR A 123 -7.15 -17.59 -34.78
CA THR A 123 -8.34 -16.79 -34.42
C THR A 123 -8.20 -16.16 -33.04
N ASP A 124 -7.68 -16.90 -32.06
CA ASP A 124 -7.52 -16.42 -30.69
C ASP A 124 -6.42 -15.37 -30.62
N LEU A 125 -5.31 -15.56 -31.35
CA LEU A 125 -4.24 -14.58 -31.46
C LEU A 125 -4.73 -13.26 -32.08
N ASN A 126 -5.51 -13.34 -33.16
CA ASN A 126 -6.09 -12.15 -33.78
C ASN A 126 -7.07 -11.44 -32.83
N MET A 127 -7.93 -12.19 -32.13
CA MET A 127 -8.83 -11.62 -31.12
C MET A 127 -8.06 -10.85 -30.04
N ILE A 128 -6.98 -11.44 -29.49
CA ILE A 128 -6.13 -10.79 -28.48
C ILE A 128 -5.48 -9.54 -29.07
N GLN A 129 -5.00 -9.60 -30.30
CA GLN A 129 -4.37 -8.46 -30.97
C GLN A 129 -5.37 -7.31 -31.17
N GLN A 130 -6.59 -7.59 -31.62
CA GLN A 130 -7.63 -6.55 -31.77
C GLN A 130 -8.00 -5.93 -30.42
N ALA A 131 -8.14 -6.74 -29.37
CA ALA A 131 -8.42 -6.25 -28.03
C ALA A 131 -7.29 -5.32 -27.52
N ALA A 132 -6.03 -5.67 -27.79
CA ALA A 132 -4.87 -4.86 -27.43
C ALA A 132 -4.84 -3.53 -28.22
N LEU A 133 -5.11 -3.57 -29.53
CA LEU A 133 -5.20 -2.36 -30.37
C LEU A 133 -6.32 -1.43 -29.92
N ASN A 134 -7.48 -1.98 -29.59
CA ASN A 134 -8.62 -1.20 -29.09
C ASN A 134 -8.30 -0.54 -27.75
N THR A 135 -7.68 -1.27 -26.83
CA THR A 135 -7.25 -0.73 -25.53
C THR A 135 -6.24 0.40 -25.73
N ASN A 136 -5.27 0.21 -26.63
CA ASN A 136 -4.29 1.24 -26.93
C ASN A 136 -4.91 2.48 -27.59
N GLY A 137 -5.93 2.29 -28.44
CA GLY A 137 -6.75 3.37 -28.97
C GLY A 137 -7.45 4.17 -27.87
N ALA A 138 -8.12 3.47 -26.94
CA ALA A 138 -8.81 4.11 -25.82
C ALA A 138 -7.87 4.88 -24.88
N VAL A 139 -6.60 4.46 -24.74
CA VAL A 139 -5.59 5.22 -23.97
C VAL A 139 -5.32 6.58 -24.59
N SER A 140 -5.41 6.71 -25.92
CA SER A 140 -5.21 8.01 -26.59
C SER A 140 -6.35 9.01 -26.34
N ASP A 141 -7.53 8.52 -25.98
CA ASP A 141 -8.66 9.37 -25.59
C ASP A 141 -8.46 10.01 -24.21
N ILE A 142 -7.48 9.53 -23.42
CA ILE A 142 -7.11 10.12 -22.13
C ILE A 142 -6.20 11.33 -22.39
N HIS A 143 -6.81 12.45 -22.77
CA HIS A 143 -6.12 13.73 -22.92
C HIS A 143 -6.99 14.89 -22.45
N ILE A 144 -6.35 16.01 -22.14
CA ILE A 144 -7.04 17.24 -21.75
C ILE A 144 -7.46 17.98 -23.03
N SER A 145 -8.77 18.06 -23.29
CA SER A 145 -9.31 18.89 -24.37
C SER A 145 -9.26 20.37 -23.96
N HIS A 146 -8.39 21.15 -24.60
CA HIS A 146 -8.24 22.58 -24.36
C HIS A 146 -9.51 23.34 -24.80
N LYS A 147 -10.15 24.08 -23.87
CA LYS A 147 -11.35 24.90 -24.16
C LYS A 147 -11.05 26.39 -24.23
N GLU A 148 -10.28 26.90 -23.29
CA GLU A 148 -9.97 28.33 -23.15
C GLU A 148 -8.49 28.51 -22.85
N SER A 149 -7.93 29.66 -23.24
CA SER A 149 -6.52 29.96 -22.97
C SER A 149 -6.29 30.14 -21.48
N LEU A 150 -5.46 29.29 -20.88
CA LEU A 150 -5.04 29.43 -19.48
C LEU A 150 -4.09 30.62 -19.26
N VAL A 151 -3.49 31.13 -20.34
CA VAL A 151 -2.55 32.25 -20.30
C VAL A 151 -3.07 33.34 -21.22
N VAL A 152 -3.28 34.53 -20.69
CA VAL A 152 -3.62 35.73 -21.47
C VAL A 152 -2.48 36.72 -21.34
N PRO A 153 -1.80 37.11 -22.44
CA PRO A 153 -0.79 38.14 -22.39
C PRO A 153 -1.46 39.50 -22.18
N PHE A 154 -1.02 40.23 -21.16
CA PHE A 154 -1.42 41.61 -20.95
C PHE A 154 -0.53 42.51 -21.81
N THR A 155 -0.99 42.85 -23.02
CA THR A 155 -0.40 43.92 -23.82
C THR A 155 -1.26 45.18 -23.71
N VAL A 156 -0.65 46.30 -23.34
CA VAL A 156 -1.28 47.62 -23.33
C VAL A 156 -1.31 48.15 -24.78
N PRO A 157 -2.41 48.77 -25.25
CA PRO A 157 -2.48 49.35 -26.59
C PRO A 157 -1.49 50.50 -26.82
#